data_AF-A0A936PAD1-F1
#
_entry.id   AF-A0A936PAD1-F1
#
_cell.length_a   1.000
_cell.length_b   1.000
_cell.length_c   1.000
_cell.angle_alpha   90.00
_cell.angle_beta   90.00
_cell.angle_gamma   90.00
#
_symmetry.space_group_name_H-M   'P 1'
#
loop_
_entity.id
_entity.type
_entity.pdbx_description
1 polymer ?
#
loop_
_entity_poly.entity_id
_entity_poly.type
_entity_poly.pdbx_seq_one_letter_code
_entity_poly.pdbx_strand_id
1 'polypeptide(L)'
;MGCAPRRSAESASSSPFALGTWVVGPWLLPGLSHNAYLFLGATLSATSVGITGRVFRDLGKLDSPAARIVLGAAVIDDVLGLVILAVVSSLVQAGSVSVGQVGGIIAQAVIFLAGSIWIGRLIAPHSSRWLAQLDAGPSMLFAQVLATGLFLAWLAHAIGLAPIIGAFAAGLLFEPIFLRDFDRPGHRARNRAAVAEGRSGPGRAPAADIEEAWRTPA
;
A
#
# COMPACT_ATOMS: atom_id res chain seq x y z
N MET A 1 32.36 -5.11 -6.75
CA MET A 1 31.72 -6.05 -7.70
C MET A 1 30.30 -5.58 -7.94
N GLY A 2 30.01 -5.15 -9.17
CA GLY A 2 28.80 -4.41 -9.52
C GLY A 2 27.55 -5.29 -9.57
N CYS A 3 26.51 -4.88 -8.85
CA CYS A 3 25.16 -5.36 -9.08
C CYS A 3 24.50 -4.45 -10.11
N ALA A 4 24.31 -4.96 -11.32
CA ALA A 4 23.37 -4.39 -12.28
C ALA A 4 22.01 -5.05 -12.06
N PRO A 5 20.94 -4.28 -11.76
CA PRO A 5 19.60 -4.76 -12.03
C PRO A 5 18.78 -3.63 -12.67
N ARG A 6 18.75 -3.57 -14.00
CA ARG A 6 17.85 -2.65 -14.71
C ARG A 6 17.05 -3.28 -15.85
N ARG A 7 17.19 -4.59 -16.11
CA ARG A 7 16.50 -5.25 -17.25
C ARG A 7 15.60 -6.44 -16.90
N SER A 8 15.60 -6.94 -15.67
CA SER A 8 14.89 -8.18 -15.32
C SER A 8 13.56 -7.99 -14.58
N ALA A 9 13.20 -6.76 -14.21
CA ALA A 9 11.95 -6.51 -13.48
C ALA A 9 10.72 -6.59 -14.39
N GLU A 10 10.82 -6.07 -15.62
CA GLU A 10 9.72 -6.07 -16.59
C GLU A 10 9.37 -7.50 -17.05
N SER A 11 10.32 -8.44 -17.01
CA SER A 11 10.10 -9.85 -17.39
C SER A 11 9.37 -10.69 -16.34
N ALA A 12 9.28 -10.22 -15.09
CA ALA A 12 8.77 -11.04 -13.99
C ALA A 12 7.27 -11.34 -14.11
N SER A 13 6.48 -10.39 -14.61
CA SER A 13 5.02 -10.55 -14.80
C SER A 13 4.66 -11.10 -16.18
N SER A 14 5.43 -10.76 -17.22
CA SER A 14 5.16 -11.26 -18.57
C SER A 14 5.38 -12.77 -18.72
N SER A 15 6.31 -13.35 -17.94
CA SER A 15 6.63 -14.78 -17.99
C SER A 15 5.49 -15.68 -17.49
N PRO A 16 4.91 -15.49 -16.29
CA PRO A 16 3.77 -16.26 -15.82
C PRO A 16 2.49 -15.98 -16.64
N PHE A 17 2.30 -14.74 -17.13
CA PHE A 17 1.21 -14.43 -18.05
C PHE A 17 1.30 -15.27 -19.33
N ALA A 18 2.46 -15.25 -20.00
CA ALA A 18 2.67 -15.98 -21.25
C ALA A 18 2.57 -17.50 -21.06
N LEU A 19 3.20 -18.03 -20.01
CA LEU A 19 3.10 -19.45 -19.65
C LEU A 19 1.66 -19.85 -19.33
N GLY A 20 0.94 -19.01 -18.59
CA GLY A 20 -0.47 -19.21 -18.25
C GLY A 20 -1.38 -19.26 -19.47
N THR A 21 -1.24 -18.30 -20.39
CA THR A 21 -2.12 -18.18 -21.57
C THR A 21 -1.79 -19.20 -22.67
N TRP A 22 -0.50 -19.45 -22.94
CA TRP A 22 -0.10 -20.21 -24.12
C TRP A 22 0.27 -21.66 -23.85
N VAL A 23 0.60 -22.01 -22.60
CA VAL A 23 1.03 -23.37 -22.23
C VAL A 23 0.04 -24.00 -21.27
N VAL A 24 -0.09 -23.43 -20.07
CA VAL A 24 -0.87 -24.02 -18.97
C VAL A 24 -2.37 -24.01 -19.28
N GLY A 25 -2.90 -22.93 -19.85
CA GLY A 25 -4.33 -22.81 -20.20
C GLY A 25 -4.80 -23.86 -21.19
N PRO A 26 -4.19 -23.96 -22.39
CA PRO A 26 -4.54 -24.98 -23.38
C PRO A 26 -4.30 -26.42 -22.90
N TRP A 27 -3.29 -26.63 -22.05
CA TRP A 27 -2.95 -27.94 -21.51
C TRP A 27 -3.91 -28.42 -20.42
N LEU A 28 -4.26 -27.53 -19.48
CA LEU A 28 -5.09 -27.86 -18.32
C LEU A 28 -6.59 -27.80 -18.65
N LEU A 29 -7.00 -26.86 -19.52
CA LEU A 29 -8.39 -26.59 -19.88
C LEU A 29 -8.59 -26.59 -21.40
N PRO A 30 -8.43 -27.74 -22.07
CA PRO A 30 -8.54 -27.81 -23.52
C PRO A 30 -9.97 -27.47 -24.00
N GLY A 31 -10.06 -26.67 -25.07
CA GLY A 31 -11.33 -26.34 -25.74
C GLY A 31 -12.04 -25.07 -25.23
N LEU A 32 -11.46 -24.32 -24.31
CA LEU A 32 -11.98 -23.01 -23.90
C LEU A 32 -11.62 -21.91 -24.90
N SER A 33 -12.33 -20.78 -24.81
CA SER A 33 -12.08 -19.61 -25.64
C SER A 33 -10.75 -18.94 -25.32
N HIS A 34 -10.16 -18.27 -26.32
CA HIS A 34 -8.89 -17.56 -26.15
C HIS A 34 -8.94 -16.50 -25.02
N ASN A 35 -10.11 -15.88 -24.81
CA ASN A 35 -10.35 -14.94 -23.73
C ASN A 35 -10.20 -15.59 -22.34
N ALA A 36 -10.62 -16.85 -22.17
CA ALA A 36 -10.46 -17.57 -20.92
C ALA A 36 -8.98 -17.83 -20.60
N TYR A 37 -8.17 -18.13 -21.62
CA TYR A 37 -6.72 -18.32 -21.45
C TYR A 37 -5.97 -17.02 -21.16
N LEU A 38 -6.40 -15.91 -21.77
CA LEU A 38 -5.89 -14.58 -21.43
C LEU A 38 -6.22 -14.21 -19.98
N PHE A 39 -7.43 -14.53 -19.53
CA PHE A 39 -7.86 -14.29 -18.15
C PHE A 39 -7.06 -15.14 -17.16
N LEU A 40 -6.84 -16.42 -17.48
CA LEU A 40 -6.02 -17.31 -16.66
C LEU A 40 -4.57 -16.79 -16.54
N GLY A 41 -3.95 -16.38 -17.66
CA GLY A 41 -2.62 -15.78 -17.66
C GLY A 41 -2.55 -14.49 -16.84
N ALA A 42 -3.55 -13.61 -16.96
CA ALA A 42 -3.65 -12.38 -16.17
C ALA A 42 -3.74 -12.68 -14.67
N THR A 43 -4.50 -13.71 -14.30
CA THR A 43 -4.67 -14.12 -12.89
C THR A 43 -3.36 -14.69 -12.31
N LEU A 44 -2.62 -15.48 -13.08
CA LEU A 44 -1.32 -16.04 -12.68
C LEU A 44 -0.21 -15.00 -12.59
N SER A 45 -0.36 -13.87 -13.27
CA SER A 45 0.57 -12.74 -13.21
C SER A 45 0.36 -11.84 -11.98
N ALA A 46 -0.74 -11.98 -11.24
CA ALA A 46 -1.03 -11.13 -10.10
C ALA A 46 -0.09 -11.45 -8.93
N THR A 47 0.80 -10.52 -8.58
CA THR A 47 1.76 -10.67 -7.48
C THR A 47 1.22 -10.03 -6.19
N SER A 48 1.69 -10.50 -5.02
CA SER A 48 1.28 -9.94 -3.71
C SER A 48 2.47 -9.34 -2.95
N VAL A 49 2.53 -8.00 -2.94
CA VAL A 49 3.54 -7.22 -2.22
C VAL A 49 3.39 -7.39 -0.70
N GLY A 50 2.15 -7.47 -0.20
CA GLY A 50 1.85 -7.54 1.22
C GLY A 50 2.36 -8.81 1.91
N ILE A 51 2.30 -9.96 1.22
CA ILE A 51 2.86 -11.22 1.73
C ILE A 51 4.39 -11.15 1.72
N THR A 52 4.98 -10.72 0.61
CA THR A 52 6.44 -10.61 0.47
C THR A 52 7.06 -9.66 1.49
N GLY A 53 6.42 -8.51 1.73
CA GLY A 53 6.85 -7.55 2.76
C GLY A 53 6.73 -8.10 4.17
N ARG A 54 5.68 -8.87 4.47
CA ARG A 54 5.55 -9.57 5.76
C ARG A 54 6.66 -10.59 5.95
N VAL A 55 6.98 -11.39 4.94
CA VAL A 55 8.08 -12.36 5.02
C VAL A 55 9.42 -11.66 5.26
N PHE A 56 9.72 -10.56 4.56
CA PHE A 56 10.94 -9.79 4.84
C PHE A 56 10.95 -9.20 6.26
N ARG A 57 9.79 -8.83 6.82
CA ARG A 57 9.64 -8.38 8.21
C ARG A 57 9.92 -9.49 9.19
N ASP A 58 9.32 -10.66 8.97
CA ASP A 58 9.46 -11.84 9.83
C ASP A 58 10.91 -12.34 9.83
N LEU A 59 11.63 -12.15 8.71
CA LEU A 59 13.06 -12.44 8.58
C LEU A 59 13.98 -11.34 9.13
N GLY A 60 13.44 -10.20 9.59
CA GLY A 60 14.22 -9.06 10.07
C GLY A 60 15.07 -8.37 8.98
N LYS A 61 14.71 -8.50 7.70
CA LYS A 61 15.49 -8.02 6.54
C LYS A 61 14.77 -6.96 5.69
N LEU A 62 13.74 -6.30 6.22
CA LEU A 62 13.00 -5.24 5.53
C LEU A 62 13.89 -4.12 4.96
N ASP A 63 14.91 -3.71 5.70
CA ASP A 63 15.80 -2.62 5.29
C ASP A 63 16.94 -3.06 4.37
N SER A 64 17.01 -4.36 4.04
CA SER A 64 18.03 -4.88 3.15
C SER A 64 17.88 -4.31 1.73
N PRO A 65 18.98 -4.11 0.99
CA PRO A 65 18.90 -3.66 -0.41
C PRO A 65 18.02 -4.56 -1.27
N ALA A 66 18.07 -5.87 -1.03
CA ALA A 66 17.23 -6.85 -1.73
C ALA A 66 15.73 -6.63 -1.44
N ALA A 67 15.36 -6.43 -0.18
CA ALA A 67 13.97 -6.15 0.19
C ALA A 67 13.45 -4.84 -0.41
N ARG A 68 14.26 -3.77 -0.38
CA ARG A 68 13.88 -2.48 -1.00
C ARG A 68 13.71 -2.58 -2.52
N ILE A 69 14.56 -3.35 -3.20
CA ILE A 69 14.42 -3.61 -4.65
C ILE A 69 13.16 -4.42 -4.95
N VAL A 70 12.91 -5.51 -4.21
CA VAL A 70 11.75 -6.38 -4.44
C VAL A 70 10.44 -5.64 -4.12
N LEU A 71 10.35 -4.97 -2.97
CA LEU A 71 9.18 -4.18 -2.58
C LEU A 71 8.95 -3.02 -3.56
N GLY A 72 10.02 -2.33 -3.97
CA GLY A 72 9.92 -1.24 -4.95
C GLY A 72 9.46 -1.72 -6.33
N ALA A 73 9.99 -2.85 -6.81
CA ALA A 73 9.59 -3.44 -8.08
C ALA A 73 8.11 -3.88 -8.06
N ALA A 74 7.65 -4.44 -6.94
CA ALA A 74 6.30 -4.94 -6.82
C ALA A 74 5.24 -3.81 -6.75
N VAL A 75 5.57 -2.66 -6.14
CA VAL A 75 4.70 -1.47 -6.20
C VAL A 75 4.58 -0.92 -7.63
N ILE A 76 5.67 -0.97 -8.42
CA ILE A 76 5.62 -0.56 -9.83
C ILE A 76 4.76 -1.54 -10.64
N ASP A 77 4.87 -2.84 -10.36
CA ASP A 77 4.05 -3.88 -10.99
C ASP A 77 2.55 -3.69 -10.71
N ASP A 78 2.16 -3.28 -9.50
CA ASP A 78 0.76 -2.96 -9.15
C ASP A 78 0.21 -1.78 -9.98
N VAL A 79 1.03 -0.75 -10.22
CA VAL A 79 0.66 0.39 -11.07
C VAL A 79 0.50 -0.05 -12.53
N LEU A 80 1.38 -0.94 -13.03
CA LEU A 80 1.26 -1.53 -14.36
C LEU A 80 0.03 -2.44 -14.47
N GLY A 81 -0.30 -3.19 -13.41
CA GLY A 81 -1.51 -4.00 -13.31
C GLY A 81 -2.78 -3.15 -13.42
N LEU A 82 -2.82 -1.98 -12.78
CA LEU A 82 -3.94 -1.03 -12.91
C LEU A 82 -4.07 -0.47 -14.33
N VAL A 83 -2.94 -0.24 -15.01
CA VAL A 83 -2.92 0.16 -16.42
C VAL A 83 -3.51 -0.93 -17.31
N ILE A 84 -3.08 -2.18 -17.16
CA ILE A 84 -3.61 -3.31 -17.92
C ILE A 84 -5.12 -3.47 -17.67
N LEU A 85 -5.55 -3.35 -16.42
CA LEU A 85 -6.95 -3.44 -16.05
C LEU A 85 -7.81 -2.31 -16.65
N ALA A 86 -7.26 -1.09 -16.73
CA ALA A 86 -7.92 0.04 -17.40
C ALA A 86 -8.12 -0.25 -18.90
N VAL A 87 -7.11 -0.80 -19.57
CA VAL A 87 -7.18 -1.19 -20.98
C VAL A 87 -8.22 -2.30 -21.18
N VAL A 88 -8.20 -3.35 -20.36
CA VAL A 88 -9.19 -4.44 -20.43
C VAL A 88 -10.61 -3.92 -20.17
N SER A 89 -10.80 -3.05 -19.19
CA SER A 89 -12.11 -2.43 -18.92
C SER A 89 -12.61 -1.59 -20.10
N SER A 90 -11.71 -0.86 -20.78
CA SER A 90 -12.06 -0.10 -21.98
C SER A 90 -12.41 -1.00 -23.17
N LEU A 91 -11.71 -2.12 -23.35
CA LEU A 91 -12.00 -3.11 -24.38
C LEU A 91 -13.39 -3.73 -24.17
N VAL A 92 -13.76 -4.03 -22.93
CA VAL A 92 -15.08 -4.57 -22.57
C VAL A 92 -16.20 -3.56 -22.81
N GLN A 93 -15.98 -2.27 -22.52
CA GLN A 93 -16.99 -1.22 -22.69
C GLN A 93 -17.15 -0.74 -24.14
N ALA A 94 -16.06 -0.61 -24.89
CA ALA A 94 -16.05 0.00 -26.22
C ALA A 94 -15.98 -1.00 -27.38
N GLY A 95 -15.71 -2.29 -27.12
CA GLY A 95 -15.68 -3.37 -28.12
C GLY A 95 -14.54 -3.28 -29.15
N SER A 96 -13.78 -2.18 -29.18
CA SER A 96 -12.61 -1.96 -30.03
C SER A 96 -11.59 -1.10 -29.29
N VAL A 97 -10.30 -1.34 -29.56
CA VAL A 97 -9.20 -0.63 -28.90
C VAL A 97 -8.24 -0.12 -29.95
N SER A 98 -8.14 1.21 -30.08
CA SER A 98 -7.05 1.84 -30.82
C SER A 98 -5.85 2.10 -29.90
N VAL A 99 -4.63 1.97 -30.41
CA VAL A 99 -3.39 2.23 -29.67
C VAL A 99 -3.36 3.65 -29.08
N GLY A 100 -3.96 4.63 -29.79
CA GLY A 100 -4.10 6.01 -29.31
C GLY A 100 -5.05 6.15 -28.11
N GLN A 101 -6.17 5.42 -28.09
CA GLN A 101 -7.07 5.40 -26.93
C GLN A 101 -6.42 4.74 -25.72
N VAL A 102 -5.66 3.67 -25.92
CA VAL A 102 -4.87 3.03 -24.84
C VAL A 102 -3.92 4.03 -24.21
N GLY A 103 -3.13 4.74 -25.02
CA GLY A 103 -2.20 5.76 -24.52
C GLY A 103 -2.91 6.87 -23.73
N GLY A 104 -4.08 7.32 -24.21
CA GLY A 104 -4.91 8.31 -23.53
C GLY A 104 -5.40 7.85 -22.15
N ILE A 105 -5.95 6.63 -22.08
CA ILE A 105 -6.44 6.03 -20.82
C ILE A 105 -5.29 5.86 -19.82
N ILE A 106 -4.11 5.41 -20.28
CA ILE A 106 -2.91 5.29 -19.46
C ILE A 106 -2.51 6.64 -18.88
N ALA A 107 -2.43 7.67 -19.73
CA ALA A 107 -2.06 9.01 -19.29
C ALA A 107 -3.07 9.56 -18.27
N GLN A 108 -4.38 9.41 -18.52
CA GLN A 108 -5.43 9.82 -17.59
C GLN A 108 -5.33 9.08 -16.26
N ALA A 109 -5.09 7.76 -16.27
CA ALA A 109 -4.93 6.96 -15.06
C ALA A 109 -3.72 7.41 -14.22
N VAL A 110 -2.56 7.64 -14.87
CA VAL A 110 -1.34 8.11 -14.20
C VAL A 110 -1.55 9.51 -13.60
N ILE A 111 -2.13 10.43 -14.37
CA ILE A 111 -2.43 11.80 -13.92
C ILE A 111 -3.42 11.77 -12.76
N PHE A 112 -4.47 10.97 -12.85
CA PHE A 112 -5.47 10.82 -11.80
C PHE A 112 -4.85 10.27 -10.51
N LEU A 113 -4.01 9.22 -10.61
CA LEU A 113 -3.36 8.61 -9.45
C LEU A 113 -2.38 9.59 -8.80
N ALA A 114 -1.49 10.21 -9.59
CA ALA A 114 -0.53 11.19 -9.10
C ALA A 114 -1.22 12.42 -8.49
N GLY A 115 -2.26 12.95 -9.16
CA GLY A 115 -3.06 14.08 -8.71
C GLY A 115 -3.79 13.77 -7.41
N SER A 116 -4.42 12.60 -7.31
CA SER A 116 -5.14 12.16 -6.10
C SER A 116 -4.21 12.04 -4.89
N ILE A 117 -3.02 11.46 -5.08
CA ILE A 117 -2.00 11.37 -4.01
C ILE A 117 -1.49 12.76 -3.62
N TRP A 118 -1.21 13.64 -4.60
CA TRP A 118 -0.72 14.99 -4.35
C TRP A 118 -1.73 15.84 -3.58
N ILE A 119 -2.98 15.87 -4.04
CA ILE A 119 -4.10 16.56 -3.38
C ILE A 119 -4.33 15.98 -1.99
N GLY A 120 -4.39 14.66 -1.88
CA GLY A 120 -4.60 14.00 -0.60
C GLY A 120 -3.49 14.33 0.41
N ARG A 121 -2.23 14.43 -0.03
CA ARG A 121 -1.10 14.83 0.82
C ARG A 121 -1.19 16.29 1.28
N LEU A 122 -1.77 17.17 0.45
CA LEU A 122 -2.07 18.57 0.80
C LEU A 122 -3.21 18.67 1.83
N ILE A 123 -4.23 17.83 1.70
CA ILE A 123 -5.41 17.81 2.57
C ILE A 123 -5.12 17.10 3.91
N ALA A 124 -4.24 16.10 3.93
CA ALA A 124 -3.88 15.31 5.12
C ALA A 124 -3.57 16.15 6.39
N PRO A 125 -2.69 17.19 6.35
CA PRO A 125 -2.41 17.99 7.55
C PRO A 125 -3.61 18.85 8.00
N HIS A 126 -4.52 19.19 7.09
CA HIS A 126 -5.74 19.93 7.44
C HIS A 126 -6.81 19.00 8.02
N SER A 127 -7.03 17.84 7.40
CA SER A 127 -8.00 16.83 7.84
C SER A 127 -7.75 16.37 9.27
N SER A 128 -6.48 16.20 9.68
CA SER A 128 -6.10 15.87 11.06
C SER A 128 -6.68 16.85 12.11
N ARG A 129 -6.81 18.15 11.79
CA ARG A 129 -7.36 19.15 12.71
C ARG A 129 -8.88 19.13 12.81
N TRP A 130 -9.55 18.74 11.73
CA TRP A 130 -11.01 18.55 11.72
C TRP A 130 -11.39 17.23 12.38
N LEU A 131 -10.60 16.18 12.17
CA LEU A 131 -10.83 14.86 12.73
C LEU A 131 -10.47 14.77 14.21
N ALA A 132 -9.56 15.62 14.72
CA ALA A 132 -9.28 15.73 16.15
C ALA A 132 -10.42 16.38 16.96
N GLN A 133 -11.39 17.02 16.29
CA GLN A 133 -12.57 17.63 16.94
C GLN A 133 -13.77 16.69 17.02
N LEU A 134 -13.74 15.57 16.30
CA LEU A 134 -14.74 14.51 16.34
C LEU A 134 -14.11 13.30 17.04
N ASP A 135 -14.80 12.63 17.95
CA ASP A 135 -14.25 11.50 18.70
C ASP A 135 -13.57 10.48 17.77
N ALA A 136 -12.24 10.45 17.79
CA ALA A 136 -11.38 9.68 16.88
C ALA A 136 -11.33 8.19 17.25
N GLY A 137 -12.51 7.56 17.35
CA GLY A 137 -12.63 6.12 17.54
C GLY A 137 -12.22 5.35 16.27
N PRO A 138 -11.80 4.08 16.39
CA PRO A 138 -11.46 3.22 15.25
C PRO A 138 -12.56 3.12 14.17
N SER A 139 -13.83 3.23 14.58
CA SER A 139 -15.00 3.22 13.70
C SER A 139 -15.05 4.45 12.76
N MET A 140 -14.66 5.62 13.25
CA MET A 140 -14.67 6.86 12.47
C MET A 140 -13.59 6.83 11.37
N LEU A 141 -12.40 6.29 11.68
CA LEU A 141 -11.33 6.10 10.71
C LEU A 141 -11.76 5.15 9.59
N PHE A 142 -12.41 4.04 9.94
CA PHE A 142 -12.93 3.11 8.94
C PHE A 142 -13.96 3.77 8.03
N ALA A 143 -14.91 4.52 8.60
CA ALA A 143 -15.90 5.27 7.84
C ALA A 143 -15.25 6.30 6.90
N GLN A 144 -14.20 6.99 7.35
CA GLN A 144 -13.48 7.99 6.56
C GLN A 144 -12.72 7.35 5.39
N VAL A 145 -12.03 6.23 5.62
CA VAL A 145 -11.34 5.47 4.56
C VAL A 145 -12.35 4.98 3.54
N LEU A 146 -13.48 4.43 3.99
CA LEU A 146 -14.53 3.93 3.10
C LEU A 146 -15.17 5.05 2.29
N ALA A 147 -15.53 6.17 2.92
CA ALA A 147 -16.12 7.33 2.26
C ALA A 147 -15.15 7.92 1.21
N THR A 148 -13.88 8.07 1.56
CA THR A 148 -12.86 8.57 0.63
C THR A 148 -12.62 7.58 -0.52
N GLY A 149 -12.62 6.28 -0.23
CA GLY A 149 -12.51 5.22 -1.23
C GLY A 149 -13.65 5.24 -2.24
N LEU A 150 -14.90 5.31 -1.76
CA LEU A 150 -16.08 5.40 -2.61
C LEU A 150 -16.11 6.71 -3.40
N PHE A 151 -15.72 7.83 -2.78
CA PHE A 151 -15.64 9.13 -3.44
C PHE A 151 -14.62 9.11 -4.59
N LEU A 152 -13.40 8.60 -4.35
CA LEU A 152 -12.38 8.51 -5.40
C LEU A 152 -12.74 7.49 -6.48
N ALA A 153 -13.40 6.38 -6.12
CA ALA A 153 -13.92 5.41 -7.09
C ALA A 153 -14.99 6.04 -8.01
N TRP A 154 -15.92 6.81 -7.43
CA TRP A 154 -16.90 7.57 -8.20
C TRP A 154 -16.24 8.63 -9.08
N LEU A 155 -15.25 9.36 -8.57
CA LEU A 155 -14.52 10.36 -9.33
C LEU A 155 -13.76 9.74 -10.51
N ALA A 156 -13.11 8.59 -10.29
CA ALA A 156 -12.47 7.84 -11.37
C ALA A 156 -13.47 7.44 -12.45
N HIS A 157 -14.64 6.92 -12.06
CA HIS A 157 -15.70 6.58 -12.99
C HIS A 157 -16.19 7.80 -13.80
N ALA A 158 -16.38 8.95 -13.15
CA ALA A 158 -16.81 10.17 -13.79
C ALA A 158 -15.81 10.70 -14.85
N ILE A 159 -14.53 10.39 -14.70
CA ILE A 159 -13.46 10.76 -15.66
C ILE A 159 -13.29 9.71 -16.77
N GLY A 160 -14.08 8.62 -16.75
CA GLY A 160 -14.01 7.53 -17.71
C GLY A 160 -12.96 6.46 -17.39
N LEU A 161 -12.47 6.43 -16.15
CA LEU A 161 -11.55 5.42 -15.65
C LEU A 161 -12.29 4.29 -14.93
N ALA A 162 -11.64 3.14 -14.78
CA ALA A 162 -12.18 2.05 -13.98
C ALA A 162 -12.27 2.47 -12.48
N PRO A 163 -13.41 2.27 -11.80
CA PRO A 163 -13.60 2.67 -10.39
C PRO A 163 -12.53 2.11 -9.43
N ILE A 164 -11.97 0.94 -9.77
CA ILE A 164 -10.89 0.30 -9.00
C ILE A 164 -9.62 1.16 -8.88
N ILE A 165 -9.34 2.01 -9.86
CA ILE A 165 -8.20 2.95 -9.83
C ILE A 165 -8.41 3.99 -8.72
N GLY A 166 -9.65 4.49 -8.59
CA GLY A 166 -10.03 5.41 -7.52
C GLY A 166 -9.96 4.78 -6.13
N ALA A 167 -10.46 3.56 -5.99
CA ALA A 167 -10.36 2.82 -4.74
C ALA A 167 -8.90 2.55 -4.33
N PHE A 168 -8.04 2.21 -5.29
CA PHE A 168 -6.61 2.02 -5.06
C PHE A 168 -5.91 3.31 -4.64
N ALA A 169 -6.19 4.44 -5.32
CA ALA A 169 -5.64 5.75 -4.96
C ALA A 169 -6.00 6.14 -3.51
N ALA A 170 -7.22 5.84 -3.08
CA ALA A 170 -7.64 6.03 -1.69
C ALA A 170 -6.79 5.19 -0.72
N GLY A 171 -6.58 3.90 -1.02
CA GLY A 171 -5.73 3.01 -0.21
C GLY A 171 -4.32 3.57 -0.01
N LEU A 172 -3.67 4.01 -1.09
CA LEU A 172 -2.33 4.61 -1.04
C LEU A 172 -2.29 5.91 -0.22
N LEU A 173 -3.38 6.67 -0.20
CA LEU A 173 -3.46 7.91 0.58
C LEU A 173 -3.46 7.64 2.09
N PHE A 174 -4.10 6.57 2.54
CA PHE A 174 -4.21 6.20 3.96
C PHE A 174 -3.09 5.27 4.46
N GLU A 175 -2.33 4.63 3.57
CA GLU A 175 -1.15 3.82 3.93
C GLU A 175 -0.13 4.53 4.85
N PRO A 176 0.27 5.80 4.61
CA PRO A 176 1.18 6.51 5.51
C PRO A 176 0.54 6.90 6.86
N ILE A 177 -0.80 6.91 6.95
CA ILE A 177 -1.54 7.25 8.17
C ILE A 177 -1.65 6.01 9.06
N PHE A 178 -1.88 4.83 8.48
CA PHE A 178 -2.05 3.57 9.21
C PHE A 178 -0.74 3.03 9.83
N LEU A 179 0.42 3.36 9.27
CA LEU A 179 1.72 2.87 9.76
C LEU A 179 2.28 3.66 10.95
N ARG A 180 1.74 4.84 11.28
CA ARG A 180 2.22 5.64 12.43
C ARG A 180 1.65 5.19 13.77
N ASP A 181 0.55 4.46 13.78
CA ASP A 181 -0.13 4.05 15.02
C ASP A 181 0.28 2.67 15.53
N PHE A 182 1.02 1.87 14.75
CA PHE A 182 1.54 0.57 15.18
C PHE A 182 2.97 0.59 15.73
N ASP A 183 3.67 1.73 15.64
CA ASP A 183 5.08 1.84 16.07
C ASP A 183 5.26 2.59 17.41
N ARG A 184 4.24 2.57 18.28
CA ARG A 184 4.40 2.88 19.71
C ARG A 184 3.60 1.98 20.66
N PRO A 185 3.90 0.68 20.74
CA PRO A 185 3.60 -0.09 21.94
C PRO A 185 4.57 0.33 23.07
N GLY A 186 4.36 1.51 23.67
CA GLY A 186 5.28 2.02 24.70
C GLY A 186 4.67 2.89 25.82
N HIS A 187 3.61 3.67 25.55
CA HIS A 187 3.13 4.63 26.55
C HIS A 187 2.02 4.11 27.48
N ARG A 188 1.25 3.08 27.08
CA ARG A 188 0.20 2.51 27.94
C ARG A 188 0.74 1.54 29.00
N ALA A 189 1.91 0.94 28.76
CA ALA A 189 2.56 0.05 29.73
C ALA A 189 3.11 0.83 30.94
N ARG A 190 3.71 2.01 30.71
CA ARG A 190 4.27 2.84 31.79
C ARG A 190 3.21 3.39 32.73
N ASN A 191 2.05 3.77 32.23
CA ASN A 191 0.95 4.25 33.08
C ASN A 191 0.26 3.10 33.84
N ARG A 192 0.15 1.90 33.26
CA ARG A 192 -0.37 0.74 33.99
C ARG A 192 0.60 0.24 35.05
N ALA A 193 1.91 0.29 34.80
CA ALA A 193 2.92 -0.01 35.82
C ALA A 193 2.90 1.03 36.96
N ALA A 194 2.83 2.33 36.64
CA ALA A 194 2.75 3.39 37.65
C ALA A 194 1.46 3.34 38.50
N VAL A 195 0.34 2.89 37.91
CA VAL A 195 -0.93 2.69 38.63
C VAL A 195 -0.93 1.38 39.42
N ALA A 196 -0.31 0.31 38.92
CA ALA A 196 -0.14 -0.94 39.66
C ALA A 196 0.84 -0.81 40.84
N GLU A 197 1.81 0.11 40.74
CA GLU A 197 2.84 0.36 41.77
C GLU A 197 2.43 1.44 42.78
N GLY A 198 1.18 1.90 42.76
CA GLY A 198 0.62 2.73 43.84
C GLY A 198 1.29 4.09 44.05
N ARG A 199 2.02 4.63 43.05
CA ARG A 199 2.67 5.94 43.16
C ARG A 199 1.76 7.04 42.64
N SER A 200 0.84 7.47 43.50
CA SER A 200 0.08 8.71 43.33
C SER A 200 0.85 9.90 43.94
N GLY A 201 1.41 10.78 43.11
CA GLY A 201 1.77 12.13 43.55
C GLY A 201 2.90 12.81 42.75
N PRO A 202 2.83 14.13 42.47
CA PRO A 202 3.91 14.88 41.84
C PRO A 202 4.94 15.27 42.92
N GLY A 203 5.92 14.41 43.18
CA GLY A 203 7.02 14.67 44.11
C GLY A 203 8.25 15.22 43.38
N ARG A 204 8.61 16.48 43.64
CA ARG A 204 9.96 17.02 43.39
C ARG A 204 10.98 16.07 44.04
N ALA A 205 11.95 15.58 43.28
CA ALA A 205 13.10 14.87 43.85
C ALA A 205 13.90 15.84 44.74
N PRO A 206 14.20 15.51 46.01
CA PRO A 206 15.14 16.27 46.82
C PRO A 206 16.56 16.01 46.31
N ALA A 207 17.33 17.08 46.11
CA ALA A 207 18.68 17.08 45.55
C ALA A 207 19.77 16.51 46.49
N ALA A 208 19.46 15.58 47.38
CA ALA A 208 20.35 15.16 48.47
C ALA A 208 21.06 13.81 48.26
N ASP A 209 20.57 12.92 47.38
CA ASP A 209 21.05 11.53 47.36
C ASP A 209 22.17 11.23 46.33
N ILE A 210 22.71 12.25 45.65
CA ILE A 210 23.76 12.05 44.63
C ILE A 210 25.18 12.01 45.23
N GLU A 211 25.36 12.47 46.47
CA GLU A 211 26.68 12.54 47.12
C GLU A 211 27.07 11.28 47.92
N GLU A 212 26.10 10.41 48.26
CA GLU A 212 26.35 9.26 49.13
C GLU A 212 26.67 7.97 48.33
N ALA A 213 26.23 7.89 47.07
CA ALA A 213 26.43 6.72 46.21
C ALA A 213 27.88 6.54 45.68
N TRP A 214 28.76 7.53 45.87
CA TRP A 214 30.17 7.50 45.41
C TRP A 214 31.20 7.37 46.55
N ARG A 215 30.76 7.14 47.80
CA ARG A 215 31.63 7.10 49.01
C ARG A 215 31.81 5.71 49.63
N THR A 216 31.95 4.65 48.84
CA THR A 216 32.53 3.39 49.33
C THR A 216 33.59 2.86 48.37
N PRO A 217 34.89 2.90 48.75
CA PRO A 217 35.93 2.12 48.10
C PRO A 217 36.06 0.72 48.71
N ALA A 218 36.49 -0.21 47.84
CA ALA A 218 36.84 -1.63 48.03
C ALA A 218 35.71 -2.66 47.89
#